data_AF-A0A0B5WS41-F1
#
_entry.id   AF-A0A0B5WS41-F1
#
_cell.length_a   1.000
_cell.length_b   1.000
_cell.length_c   1.000
_cell.angle_alpha   90.00
_cell.angle_beta   90.00
_cell.angle_gamma   90.00
#
_symmetry.space_group_name_H-M   'P 1'
#
loop_
_entity.id
_entity.type
_entity.pdbx_description
1 polymer ?
#
loop_
_entity_poly.entity_id
_entity_poly.type
_entity_poly.pdbx_seq_one_letter_code
_entity_poly.pdbx_strand_id
1 'polypeptide(L)' 'MRTIVFLRNRGPQFTPIEEEFEFEDNSTDKEIIDAFEDWVWDEVGEEFTWFEKEEDK' A
#
# COMPACT_ATOMS: atom_id res chain seq x y z
N MET A 1 12.19 -17.11 9.48
CA MET A 1 11.83 -15.75 9.02
C MET A 1 11.89 -15.73 7.50
N ARG A 2 10.88 -15.14 6.87
CA ARG A 2 10.80 -14.94 5.42
C ARG A 2 10.62 -13.46 5.10
N THR A 3 11.35 -12.98 4.10
CA THR A 3 11.24 -11.60 3.61
C THR A 3 10.27 -11.55 2.45
N ILE A 4 9.35 -10.59 2.48
CA ILE A 4 8.39 -10.31 1.41
C ILE A 4 8.60 -8.89 0.96
N VAL A 5 8.67 -8.69 -0.36
CA VAL A 5 8.83 -7.37 -0.98
C VAL A 5 7.46 -6.88 -1.41
N PHE A 6 7.03 -5.73 -0.90
CA PHE A 6 5.89 -5.01 -1.45
C PHE A 6 6.39 -4.07 -2.55
N LEU A 7 5.71 -4.09 -3.70
CA LEU A 7 6.12 -3.37 -4.90
C LEU A 7 4.94 -2.55 -5.42
N ARG A 8 5.17 -1.24 -5.58
CA ARG A 8 4.23 -0.34 -6.25
C ARG A 8 4.87 0.20 -7.51
N ASN A 9 4.26 -0.12 -8.64
CA ASN A 9 4.64 0.39 -9.95
C ASN A 9 3.60 1.43 -10.42
N ARG A 10 3.97 2.71 -10.39
CA ARG A 10 3.12 3.83 -10.85
C ARG A 10 3.17 4.01 -12.39
N GLY A 11 3.91 3.17 -13.12
CA GLY A 11 4.04 3.18 -14.57
C GLY A 11 5.46 3.54 -15.06
N PRO A 12 5.70 3.52 -16.38
CA PRO A 12 7.05 3.55 -16.97
C PRO A 12 7.84 4.85 -16.78
N GLN A 13 7.18 5.92 -16.33
CA GLN A 13 7.83 7.22 -16.05
C GLN A 13 8.19 7.40 -14.57
N PHE A 14 7.77 6.47 -13.71
CA PHE A 14 7.97 6.55 -12.28
C PHE A 14 8.94 5.46 -11.83
N THR A 15 9.80 5.80 -10.86
CA THR A 15 10.61 4.79 -10.18
C THR A 15 9.68 3.92 -9.33
N PRO A 16 9.75 2.59 -9.46
CA PRO A 16 9.00 1.70 -8.58
C PRO A 16 9.39 1.92 -7.12
N ILE A 17 8.41 1.79 -6.23
CA ILE A 17 8.63 1.83 -4.79
C ILE A 17 8.64 0.39 -4.31
N GLU A 18 9.73 0.01 -3.65
CA GLU A 18 9.95 -1.32 -3.11
C GLU A 18 10.22 -1.17 -1.62
N GLU A 19 9.54 -1.99 -0.82
CA GLU A 19 9.76 -2.05 0.62
C GLU A 19 9.75 -3.49 1.11
N GLU A 20 10.74 -3.82 1.94
CA GLU A 20 10.95 -5.17 2.46
C GLU A 20 10.29 -5.31 3.84
N PHE A 21 9.48 -6.36 3.98
CA PHE A 21 8.82 -6.72 5.23
C PHE A 21 9.27 -8.11 5.66
N GLU A 22 9.69 -8.23 6.91
CA GLU A 22 10.05 -9.50 7.53
C GLU A 22 8.85 -10.11 8.23
N PHE A 23 8.54 -11.36 7.88
CA PHE A 23 7.48 -12.14 8.50
C PHE A 23 8.05 -13.41 9.10
N GLU A 24 7.34 -13.96 10.09
CA GLU A 24 7.64 -15.28 10.60
C GLU A 24 7.32 -16.35 9.53
N ASP A 25 8.00 -17.49 9.58
CA ASP A 25 7.81 -18.56 8.57
C ASP A 25 6.40 -19.16 8.62
N ASN A 26 5.73 -19.03 9.76
CA ASN A 26 4.36 -19.48 9.99
C ASN A 26 3.33 -18.35 9.85
N SER A 27 3.72 -17.13 9.48
CA SER A 27 2.77 -16.05 9.22
C SER A 27 1.81 -16.48 8.12
N THR A 28 0.53 -16.28 8.37
CA THR A 28 -0.56 -16.59 7.46
C THR A 28 -0.62 -15.59 6.31
N ASP A 29 -1.23 -15.99 5.20
CA ASP A 29 -1.47 -15.07 4.08
C ASP A 29 -2.31 -13.87 4.50
N LYS A 30 -3.20 -14.05 5.49
CA LYS A 30 -4.01 -12.96 6.04
C LYS A 30 -3.14 -11.88 6.69
N GLU A 31 -2.16 -12.26 7.52
CA GLU A 31 -1.27 -11.28 8.18
C GLU A 31 -0.45 -10.48 7.16
N ILE A 32 -0.08 -11.11 6.05
CA ILE A 32 0.64 -10.44 4.95
C ILE A 32 -0.29 -9.51 4.18
N ILE A 33 -1.54 -9.93 3.93
CA ILE A 33 -2.55 -9.10 3.27
C ILE A 33 -2.88 -7.87 4.12
N ASP A 34 -3.10 -8.04 5.42
CA ASP A 34 -3.41 -6.93 6.32
C ASP A 34 -2.26 -5.89 6.31
N ALA A 35 -1.00 -6.35 6.37
CA ALA A 35 0.17 -5.47 6.26
C ALA A 35 0.32 -4.81 4.87
N PHE A 36 -0.05 -5.53 3.81
CA PHE A 36 -0.02 -5.00 2.44
C PHE A 36 -1.09 -3.92 2.23
N GLU A 37 -2.30 -4.10 2.75
CA GLU A 37 -3.38 -3.12 2.66
C GLU A 37 -3.01 -1.81 3.37
N ASP A 38 -2.44 -1.90 4.58
CA ASP A 38 -1.95 -0.74 5.32
C ASP A 38 -0.84 -0.01 4.53
N TRP A 39 0.14 -0.74 4.01
CA TRP A 39 1.22 -0.17 3.20
C TRP A 39 0.72 0.52 1.92
N VAL A 40 -0.23 -0.11 1.22
CA VAL A 40 -0.88 0.50 0.04
C VAL A 40 -1.59 1.79 0.46
N TRP A 41 -2.24 1.82 1.62
CA TRP A 41 -2.96 3.02 2.04
C TRP A 41 -2.03 4.18 2.40
N ASP A 42 -0.88 3.91 3.03
CA ASP A 42 0.14 4.93 3.27
C ASP A 42 0.71 5.48 1.96
N GLU A 43 0.97 4.59 0.98
CA GLU A 43 1.51 4.98 -0.33
C GLU A 43 0.53 5.75 -1.23
N VAL A 44 -0.74 5.40 -1.16
CA VAL A 44 -1.78 5.91 -2.06
C VAL A 44 -2.58 7.02 -1.39
N GLY A 45 -2.75 7.00 -0.07
CA GLY A 45 -3.61 7.91 0.68
C GLY A 45 -3.23 9.38 0.51
N GLU A 46 -1.95 9.69 0.34
CA GLU A 46 -1.50 11.07 0.09
C GLU A 46 -1.95 11.62 -1.28
N GLU A 47 -2.19 10.76 -2.27
CA GLU A 47 -2.58 11.15 -3.63
C GLU A 47 -4.10 11.29 -3.80
N PHE A 48 -4.89 10.78 -2.85
CA PHE A 48 -6.35 10.81 -2.91
C PHE A 48 -6.91 11.79 -1.88
N THR A 49 -7.72 12.73 -2.35
CA THR A 49 -8.39 13.71 -1.50
C THR A 49 -9.89 13.73 -1.84
N TRP A 50 -10.73 14.11 -0.88
CA TRP A 50 -12.16 14.29 -1.08
C TRP A 50 -12.55 15.74 -0.80
N PHE A 51 -13.57 16.22 -1.50
CA PHE A 51 -14.15 17.54 -1.28
C PHE A 51 -15.64 17.39 -0.97
N GLU A 52 -16.13 18.20 -0.04
CA GLU A 52 -17.57 18.30 0.22
C GLU A 52 -18.24 19.01 -0.96
N LYS A 53 -19.28 18.40 -1.52
CA LYS A 53 -20.03 19.01 -2.62
C LYS A 53 -21.02 19.99 -2.01
N GLU A 54 -20.83 21.29 -2.23
CA GLU A 54 -21.86 22.29 -1.88
C GLU A 54 -23.13 21.99 -2.69
N GLU A 55 -24.26 21.81 -2.01
CA GLU A 55 -25.57 21.83 -2.66
C GLU A 55 -25.88 23.28 -3.06
N ASP A 56 -25.92 23.55 -4.37
CA ASP A 56 -26.41 24.82 -4.92
C ASP A 56 -27.78 25.15 -4.33
N LYS A 57 -27.86 26.23 -3.55
CA LYS A 57 -29.10 26.75 -2.95
C LYS A 57 -30.02 27.43 -3.96
#